data_AF-A0A0A1PS21-F1
#
_entry.id   AF-A0A0A1PS21-F1
#
_cell.length_a   1.000
_cell.length_b   1.000
_cell.length_c   1.000
_cell.angle_alpha   90.00
_cell.angle_beta   90.00
_cell.angle_gamma   90.00
#
_symmetry.space_group_name_H-M   'P 1'
#
loop_
_entity.id
_entity.type
_entity.pdbx_description
1 polymer ?
#
loop_
_entity_poly.entity_id
_entity_poly.type
_entity_poly.pdbx_seq_one_letter_code
_entity_poly.pdbx_strand_id
1 'polypeptide(L)'
;MIPGVMANRAAVLLAATLLASAALPSATRAQATDGESLPQTICRLIETGARRHNLPVHFFTRLIWAESSFRIGVVSSAGAQGIAQFMPGTARERGLADPFDPEQAIAASAHLLADHVKQFGNLGLAAAAYNGGPTRVANFLAGRGGLPAETQDYVYRITGRTAQDWAEDTRRAAPAEATVAHDQPQQTCLQVTAQLRRPGGILAAAEGPFAPWGVQLAGHFSKAIALASYGRARARLSGILGNVQPMILGSRLRSRGTSPYYRVRVGAPTRLAADRLCDRIRAAGGACIVLRSGGRS
;
A
#
# COMPACT_ATOMS: atom_id res chain seq x y z
N MET A 1 95.94 53.47 23.76
CA MET A 1 95.71 52.29 22.91
C MET A 1 94.37 52.50 22.22
N ILE A 2 94.34 53.27 21.12
CA ILE A 2 94.66 52.98 19.70
C ILE A 2 93.41 52.53 18.94
N PRO A 3 93.19 53.07 17.72
CA PRO A 3 91.88 53.24 17.10
C PRO A 3 91.63 52.33 15.88
N GLY A 4 90.38 52.32 15.43
CA GLY A 4 90.06 52.47 14.00
C GLY A 4 90.12 51.26 13.06
N VAL A 5 89.51 51.54 11.90
CA VAL A 5 89.82 51.02 10.56
C VAL A 5 89.07 49.76 10.10
N MET A 6 88.11 50.07 9.20
CA MET A 6 87.87 49.52 7.85
C MET A 6 87.79 48.02 7.55
N ALA A 7 86.97 47.83 6.51
CA ALA A 7 87.10 46.89 5.39
C ALA A 7 86.22 45.63 5.50
N ASN A 8 85.13 45.53 4.74
CA ASN A 8 85.01 45.39 3.28
C ASN A 8 85.25 43.94 2.81
N ARG A 9 84.34 43.51 1.93
CA ARG A 9 84.37 42.34 1.03
C ARG A 9 84.05 40.98 1.65
N ALA A 10 82.93 40.41 1.23
CA ALA A 10 82.90 39.50 0.08
C ALA A 10 81.66 38.61 0.19
N ALA A 11 80.89 38.59 -0.90
CA ALA A 11 79.72 37.76 -1.09
C ALA A 11 80.09 36.27 -1.07
N VAL A 12 79.24 35.46 -0.46
CA VAL A 12 78.99 34.09 -0.89
C VAL A 12 77.47 33.91 -0.90
N LEU A 13 76.90 33.81 -2.10
CA LEU A 13 75.56 33.30 -2.31
C LEU A 13 75.52 31.83 -1.87
N LEU A 14 74.79 31.54 -0.80
CA LEU A 14 74.21 30.21 -0.60
C LEU A 14 72.68 30.36 -0.75
N ALA A 15 72.17 29.90 -1.87
CA ALA A 15 70.74 29.69 -2.07
C ALA A 15 70.29 28.52 -1.18
N ALA A 16 69.81 28.83 0.03
CA ALA A 16 69.13 27.87 0.88
C ALA A 16 67.70 27.68 0.35
N THR A 17 67.45 26.55 -0.30
CA THR A 17 66.11 26.07 -0.62
C THR A 17 65.38 25.69 0.66
N LEU A 18 64.65 26.66 1.24
CA LEU A 18 63.65 26.41 2.28
C LEU A 18 62.47 25.66 1.66
N LEU A 19 62.46 24.33 1.81
CA LEU A 19 61.25 23.52 1.70
C LEU A 19 60.33 23.88 2.87
N ALA A 20 59.48 24.89 2.67
CA ALA A 20 58.36 25.16 3.55
C ALA A 20 57.34 24.01 3.38
N SER A 21 57.41 23.00 4.25
CA SER A 21 56.31 22.05 4.44
C SER A 21 55.12 22.81 5.03
N ALA A 22 54.28 23.38 4.15
CA ALA A 22 52.98 23.87 4.53
C ALA A 22 52.16 22.67 5.01
N ALA A 23 52.04 22.52 6.34
CA ALA A 23 51.06 21.63 6.94
C ALA A 23 49.68 22.15 6.51
N LEU A 24 49.06 21.43 5.57
CA LEU A 24 47.69 21.71 5.16
C LEU A 24 46.80 21.59 6.41
N PRO A 25 45.97 22.59 6.73
CA PRO A 25 45.00 22.43 7.80
C PRO A 25 44.14 21.23 7.45
N SER A 26 44.11 20.24 8.35
CA SER A 26 43.20 19.11 8.23
C SER A 26 41.80 19.68 8.07
N ALA A 27 41.20 19.44 6.91
CA ALA A 27 39.83 19.83 6.64
C ALA A 27 38.97 19.19 7.73
N THR A 28 38.49 20.01 8.67
CA THR A 28 37.39 19.63 9.55
C THR A 28 36.26 19.23 8.61
N ARG A 29 36.03 17.93 8.50
CA ARG A 29 34.93 17.36 7.72
C ARG A 29 33.66 17.91 8.35
N ALA A 30 33.10 18.96 7.75
CA ALA A 30 31.78 19.44 8.09
C ALA A 30 30.87 18.21 8.04
N GLN A 31 30.32 17.83 9.19
CA GLN A 31 29.31 16.80 9.26
C GLN A 31 28.17 17.28 8.37
N ALA A 32 27.98 16.61 7.23
CA ALA A 32 26.81 16.83 6.40
C ALA A 32 25.60 16.65 7.32
N THR A 33 24.77 17.69 7.45
CA THR A 33 23.46 17.56 8.07
C THR A 33 22.71 16.48 7.29
N ASP A 34 22.41 15.35 7.94
CA ASP A 34 21.65 14.24 7.36
C ASP A 34 20.31 14.78 6.86
N GLY A 35 20.21 15.08 5.56
CA GLY A 35 18.97 15.51 4.94
C GLY A 35 17.95 14.37 4.96
N GLU A 36 16.74 14.66 5.44
CA GLU A 36 15.63 13.71 5.43
C GLU A 36 15.39 13.20 4.00
N SER A 37 15.37 11.88 3.80
CA SER A 37 15.06 11.29 2.50
C SER A 37 13.60 11.52 2.14
N LEU A 38 13.29 11.62 0.83
CA LEU A 38 11.90 11.80 0.36
C LEU A 38 10.90 10.81 1.00
N PRO A 39 11.18 9.48 1.12
CA PRO A 39 10.28 8.57 1.82
C PRO A 39 10.03 8.90 3.29
N GLN A 40 11.05 9.40 4.01
CA GLN A 40 10.91 9.82 5.40
C GLN A 40 10.02 11.07 5.49
N THR A 41 10.27 12.07 4.63
CA THR A 41 9.44 13.29 4.57
C THR A 41 7.97 12.96 4.26
N ILE A 42 7.71 12.12 3.25
CA ILE A 42 6.35 11.68 2.93
C ILE A 42 5.71 10.95 4.13
N CYS A 43 6.44 10.05 4.79
CA CYS A 43 5.91 9.35 5.94
C CYS A 43 5.62 10.26 7.13
N ARG A 44 6.46 11.27 7.39
CA ARG A 44 6.20 12.30 8.40
C ARG A 44 4.93 13.09 8.09
N LEU A 45 4.71 13.48 6.83
CA LEU A 45 3.48 14.15 6.39
C LEU A 45 2.24 13.27 6.58
N ILE A 46 2.32 11.99 6.20
CA ILE A 46 1.25 11.01 6.38
C ILE A 46 0.90 10.84 7.86
N GLU A 47 1.91 10.67 8.72
CA GLU A 47 1.71 10.51 10.16
C GLU A 47 1.11 11.76 10.80
N THR A 48 1.56 12.95 10.38
CA THR A 48 1.02 14.23 10.85
C THR A 48 -0.45 14.38 10.44
N GLY A 49 -0.78 14.15 9.16
CA GLY A 49 -2.15 14.22 8.67
C GLY A 49 -3.08 13.21 9.34
N ALA A 50 -2.62 11.96 9.48
CA ALA A 50 -3.39 10.91 10.14
C ALA A 50 -3.69 11.28 11.61
N ARG A 51 -2.69 11.71 12.38
CA ARG A 51 -2.86 12.09 13.78
C ARG A 51 -3.80 13.28 13.95
N ARG A 52 -3.67 14.31 13.10
CA ARG A 52 -4.54 15.50 13.13
C ARG A 52 -6.03 15.16 12.98
N HIS A 53 -6.35 14.10 12.24
CA HIS A 53 -7.71 13.68 11.96
C HIS A 53 -8.12 12.37 12.65
N ASN A 54 -7.37 11.92 13.67
CA ASN A 54 -7.64 10.69 14.42
C ASN A 54 -7.78 9.43 13.53
N LEU A 55 -7.01 9.39 12.43
CA LEU A 55 -6.97 8.24 11.52
C LEU A 55 -5.85 7.28 11.93
N PRO A 56 -6.04 5.96 11.78
CA PRO A 56 -4.93 5.03 11.97
C PRO A 56 -3.85 5.24 10.91
N VAL A 57 -2.62 5.55 11.34
CA VAL A 57 -1.46 5.80 10.47
C VAL A 57 -1.33 4.72 9.40
N HIS A 58 -1.32 3.46 9.83
CA HIS A 58 -1.15 2.32 8.94
C HIS A 58 -2.24 2.19 7.86
N PHE A 59 -3.48 2.59 8.18
CA PHE A 59 -4.56 2.64 7.20
C PHE A 59 -4.31 3.75 6.17
N PHE A 60 -4.03 4.97 6.65
CA PHE A 60 -3.82 6.12 5.78
C PHE A 60 -2.58 5.95 4.90
N THR A 61 -1.50 5.36 5.43
CA THR A 61 -0.33 4.96 4.65
C THR A 61 -0.69 4.02 3.49
N ARG A 62 -1.51 2.99 3.74
CA ARG A 62 -1.96 2.07 2.68
C ARG A 62 -2.83 2.77 1.63
N LEU A 63 -3.65 3.72 2.06
CA LEU A 63 -4.47 4.53 1.16
C LEU A 63 -3.59 5.37 0.23
N ILE A 64 -2.69 6.19 0.76
CA ILE A 64 -1.79 7.03 -0.05
C ILE A 64 -0.89 6.18 -0.94
N TRP A 65 -0.46 5.01 -0.45
CA TRP A 65 0.28 4.06 -1.28
C TRP A 65 -0.56 3.49 -2.43
N ALA A 66 -1.84 3.18 -2.18
CA ALA A 66 -2.76 2.66 -3.19
C ALA A 66 -3.03 3.68 -4.31
N GLU A 67 -2.98 4.97 -4.02
CA GLU A 67 -3.18 6.03 -5.01
C GLU A 67 -2.00 6.16 -5.98
N SER A 68 -0.79 6.31 -5.45
CA SER A 68 0.37 6.70 -6.29
C SER A 68 1.64 5.89 -6.04
N SER A 69 1.63 5.00 -5.05
CA SER A 69 2.86 4.39 -4.50
C SER A 69 3.89 5.45 -4.09
N PHE A 70 3.39 6.56 -3.53
CA PHE A 70 4.15 7.75 -3.10
C PHE A 70 4.79 8.58 -4.23
N ARG A 71 4.36 8.39 -5.48
CA ARG A 71 4.80 9.25 -6.58
C ARG A 71 4.06 10.59 -6.53
N ILE A 72 4.80 11.69 -6.40
CA ILE A 72 4.22 13.05 -6.26
C ILE A 72 3.80 13.68 -7.59
N GLY A 73 4.41 13.28 -8.71
CA GLY A 73 4.22 13.92 -10.03
C GLY A 73 3.40 13.13 -11.04
N VAL A 74 2.50 12.24 -10.59
CA VAL A 74 1.74 11.37 -11.50
C VAL A 74 0.33 11.86 -11.76
N VAL A 75 -0.14 11.63 -12.99
CA VAL A 75 -1.52 11.88 -13.41
C VAL A 75 -2.10 10.57 -13.95
N SER A 76 -3.28 10.17 -13.47
CA SER A 76 -3.97 8.99 -14.01
C SER A 76 -4.58 9.27 -15.39
N SER A 77 -4.96 8.22 -16.11
CA SER A 77 -5.69 8.37 -17.37
C SER A 77 -7.04 9.09 -17.23
N ALA A 78 -7.65 9.05 -16.04
CA ALA A 78 -8.87 9.77 -15.72
C ALA A 78 -8.62 11.22 -15.26
N GLY A 79 -7.35 11.63 -15.12
CA GLY A 79 -6.95 12.97 -14.71
C GLY A 79 -6.76 13.17 -13.20
N ALA A 80 -6.65 12.09 -12.42
CA ALA A 80 -6.36 12.19 -10.98
C ALA A 80 -4.90 12.59 -10.74
N GLN A 81 -4.63 13.52 -9.82
CA GLN A 81 -3.35 14.24 -9.73
C GLN A 81 -2.61 13.99 -8.41
N GLY A 82 -1.30 13.82 -8.54
CA GLY A 82 -0.35 13.86 -7.43
C GLY A 82 -0.37 12.64 -6.52
N ILE A 83 0.26 12.79 -5.35
CA ILE A 83 0.49 11.68 -4.41
C ILE A 83 -0.81 11.06 -3.86
N ALA A 84 -1.85 11.87 -3.72
CA ALA A 84 -3.16 11.48 -3.18
C ALA A 84 -4.24 11.33 -4.27
N GLN A 85 -3.86 11.44 -5.55
CA GLN A 85 -4.70 11.26 -6.73
C GLN A 85 -6.04 12.01 -6.66
N PHE A 86 -5.99 13.31 -6.34
CA PHE A 86 -7.19 14.13 -6.36
C PHE A 86 -7.68 14.33 -7.80
N MET A 87 -8.98 14.13 -8.03
CA MET A 87 -9.62 14.60 -9.25
C MET A 87 -9.66 16.15 -9.24
N PRO A 88 -9.55 16.83 -10.38
CA PRO A 88 -9.50 18.30 -10.42
C PRO A 88 -10.71 18.99 -9.76
N GLY A 89 -11.90 18.39 -9.87
CA GLY A 89 -13.10 18.89 -9.17
C GLY A 89 -12.95 18.85 -7.65
N THR A 90 -12.57 17.69 -7.13
CA THR A 90 -12.34 17.49 -5.69
C THR A 90 -11.19 18.35 -5.17
N ALA A 91 -10.11 18.53 -5.94
CA ALA A 91 -9.02 19.42 -5.57
C ALA A 91 -9.51 20.86 -5.32
N ARG A 92 -10.37 21.39 -6.20
CA ARG A 92 -10.98 22.72 -6.03
C ARG A 92 -11.91 22.79 -4.84
N GLU A 93 -12.78 21.79 -4.67
CA GLU A 93 -13.68 21.69 -3.51
C GLU A 93 -12.92 21.65 -2.17
N ARG A 94 -11.72 21.07 -2.18
CA ARG A 94 -10.84 20.98 -1.02
C ARG A 94 -9.84 22.13 -0.90
N GLY A 95 -9.88 23.10 -1.80
CA GLY A 95 -9.03 24.29 -1.77
C GLY A 95 -7.54 24.02 -1.99
N LEU A 96 -7.18 22.96 -2.71
CA LEU A 96 -5.77 22.72 -3.06
C LEU A 96 -5.34 23.68 -4.16
N ALA A 97 -4.33 24.50 -3.88
CA ALA A 97 -3.69 25.35 -4.89
C ALA A 97 -2.85 24.50 -5.85
N ASP A 98 -2.13 23.51 -5.31
CA ASP A 98 -1.36 22.55 -6.10
C ASP A 98 -1.59 21.10 -5.61
N PRO A 99 -2.32 20.26 -6.37
CA PRO A 99 -2.50 18.84 -6.07
C PRO A 99 -1.23 17.98 -6.15
N PHE A 100 -0.14 18.49 -6.73
CA PHE A 100 1.15 17.82 -6.82
C PHE A 100 2.07 18.11 -5.62
N ASP A 101 1.78 19.15 -4.85
CA ASP A 101 2.44 19.44 -3.58
C ASP A 101 2.07 18.36 -2.55
N PRO A 102 3.02 17.54 -2.08
CA PRO A 102 2.72 16.45 -1.17
C PRO A 102 2.26 16.91 0.21
N GLU A 103 2.69 18.07 0.70
CA GLU A 103 2.27 18.60 1.99
C GLU A 103 0.79 19.02 1.94
N GLN A 104 0.41 19.77 0.91
CA GLN A 104 -0.98 20.18 0.69
C GLN A 104 -1.87 18.96 0.42
N ALA A 105 -1.46 18.08 -0.50
CA ALA A 105 -2.26 16.94 -0.92
C ALA A 105 -2.45 15.91 0.19
N ILE A 106 -1.42 15.57 0.96
CA ILE A 106 -1.55 14.59 2.06
C ILE A 106 -2.43 15.14 3.18
N ALA A 107 -2.27 16.41 3.55
CA ALA A 107 -3.10 17.04 4.57
C ALA A 107 -4.59 17.07 4.16
N ALA A 108 -4.88 17.48 2.92
CA ALA A 108 -6.24 17.50 2.40
C ALA A 108 -6.83 16.09 2.25
N SER A 109 -6.01 15.10 1.89
CA SER A 109 -6.43 13.69 1.77
C SER A 109 -6.83 13.10 3.13
N ALA A 110 -6.06 13.39 4.19
CA ALA A 110 -6.40 12.97 5.55
C ALA A 110 -7.75 13.57 5.98
N HIS A 111 -7.96 14.87 5.71
CA HIS A 111 -9.22 15.55 6.00
C HIS A 111 -10.40 14.94 5.22
N LEU A 112 -10.26 14.75 3.90
CA LEU A 112 -11.28 14.12 3.06
C LEU A 112 -11.64 12.71 3.56
N LEU A 113 -10.65 11.90 3.91
CA LEU A 113 -10.90 10.56 4.45
C LEU A 113 -11.67 10.62 5.77
N ALA A 114 -11.33 11.56 6.66
CA ALA A 114 -12.02 11.74 7.93
C ALA A 114 -13.49 12.17 7.75
N ASP A 115 -13.77 13.04 6.78
CA ASP A 115 -15.15 13.39 6.41
C ASP A 115 -15.93 12.15 5.96
N HIS A 116 -15.31 11.29 5.15
CA HIS A 116 -15.94 10.05 4.72
C HIS A 116 -16.13 9.05 5.87
N VAL A 117 -15.21 8.99 6.84
CA VAL A 117 -15.40 8.20 8.07
C VAL A 117 -16.62 8.71 8.83
N LYS A 118 -16.73 10.04 9.01
CA LYS A 118 -17.90 10.65 9.66
C LYS A 118 -19.20 10.36 8.90
N GLN A 119 -19.15 10.39 7.57
CA GLN A 119 -20.32 10.18 6.72
C GLN A 119 -20.80 8.72 6.69
N PHE A 120 -19.87 7.75 6.65
CA PHE A 120 -20.19 6.34 6.44
C PHE A 120 -19.96 5.44 7.67
N GLY A 121 -19.47 6.02 8.77
CA GLY A 121 -19.34 5.38 10.08
C GLY A 121 -18.11 4.49 10.26
N ASN A 122 -17.42 4.09 9.19
CA ASN A 122 -16.21 3.27 9.30
C ASN A 122 -15.19 3.54 8.18
N LEU A 123 -13.94 3.12 8.42
CA LEU A 123 -12.81 3.33 7.52
C LEU A 123 -12.95 2.59 6.17
N GLY A 124 -13.56 1.40 6.15
CA GLY A 124 -13.69 0.63 4.92
C GLY A 124 -14.65 1.27 3.92
N LEU A 125 -15.80 1.75 4.39
CA LEU A 125 -16.73 2.53 3.57
C LEU A 125 -16.16 3.92 3.22
N ALA A 126 -15.35 4.50 4.10
CA ALA A 126 -14.65 5.74 3.80
C ALA A 126 -13.64 5.59 2.65
N ALA A 127 -12.85 4.51 2.64
CA ALA A 127 -11.97 4.17 1.52
C ALA A 127 -12.77 3.88 0.23
N ALA A 128 -13.93 3.22 0.34
CA ALA A 128 -14.81 3.01 -0.81
C ALA A 128 -15.28 4.35 -1.40
N ALA A 129 -15.60 5.33 -0.55
CA ALA A 129 -16.05 6.65 -0.98
C ALA A 129 -14.90 7.48 -1.57
N TYR A 130 -13.70 7.35 -1.01
CA TYR A 130 -12.49 8.01 -1.51
C TYR A 130 -12.20 7.61 -2.97
N ASN A 131 -12.26 6.32 -3.29
CA ASN A 131 -12.00 5.83 -4.65
C ASN A 131 -13.23 5.89 -5.58
N GLY A 132 -14.40 5.47 -5.09
CA GLY A 132 -15.60 5.26 -5.90
C GLY A 132 -16.58 6.44 -5.91
N GLY A 133 -16.34 7.45 -5.07
CA GLY A 133 -17.22 8.58 -4.83
C GLY A 133 -18.29 8.31 -3.77
N PRO A 134 -18.63 9.30 -2.90
CA PRO A 134 -19.57 9.13 -1.79
C PRO A 134 -20.99 8.79 -2.26
N THR A 135 -21.46 9.37 -3.38
CA THR A 135 -22.79 9.07 -3.94
C THR A 135 -22.95 7.58 -4.29
N ARG A 136 -21.88 6.96 -4.82
CA ARG A 136 -21.93 5.55 -5.21
C ARG A 136 -21.98 4.64 -3.98
N VAL A 137 -21.25 5.00 -2.92
CA VAL A 137 -21.30 4.29 -1.63
C VAL A 137 -22.67 4.44 -0.98
N ALA A 138 -23.27 5.64 -1.00
CA ALA A 138 -24.62 5.85 -0.49
C ALA A 138 -25.66 4.99 -1.23
N ASN A 139 -25.59 4.93 -2.57
CA ASN A 139 -26.46 4.07 -3.36
C ASN A 139 -26.25 2.58 -3.06
N PHE A 140 -25.00 2.15 -2.88
CA PHE A 140 -24.67 0.78 -2.49
C PHE A 140 -25.28 0.40 -1.14
N LEU A 141 -25.16 1.27 -0.13
CA LEU A 141 -25.75 1.05 1.20
C LEU A 141 -27.28 1.04 1.15
N ALA A 142 -27.88 1.83 0.27
CA ALA A 142 -29.33 1.85 0.04
C ALA A 142 -29.85 0.67 -0.81
N GLY A 143 -28.98 -0.26 -1.23
CA GLY A 143 -29.36 -1.38 -2.10
C GLY A 143 -29.74 -0.97 -3.53
N ARG A 144 -29.39 0.24 -3.97
CA ARG A 144 -29.73 0.80 -5.30
C ARG A 144 -28.63 0.58 -6.35
N GLY A 145 -27.70 -0.33 -6.09
CA GLY A 145 -26.60 -0.66 -7.00
C GLY A 145 -25.43 -1.34 -6.30
N GLY A 146 -24.42 -1.72 -7.08
CA GLY A 146 -23.16 -2.28 -6.57
C GLY A 146 -22.00 -1.29 -6.69
N LEU A 147 -20.90 -1.60 -6.00
CA LEU A 147 -19.62 -0.92 -6.24
C LEU A 147 -18.86 -1.60 -7.40
N PRO A 148 -18.13 -0.84 -8.23
CA PRO A 148 -17.31 -1.41 -9.30
C PRO A 148 -16.23 -2.33 -8.74
N ALA A 149 -15.76 -3.27 -9.57
CA ALA A 149 -14.67 -4.18 -9.21
C ALA A 149 -13.41 -3.43 -8.74
N GLU A 150 -13.09 -2.29 -9.36
CA GLU A 150 -11.98 -1.43 -8.97
C GLU A 150 -12.10 -0.97 -7.51
N THR A 151 -13.26 -0.44 -7.13
CA THR A 151 -13.51 0.05 -5.76
C THR A 151 -13.54 -1.11 -4.75
N GLN A 152 -14.10 -2.26 -5.12
CA GLN A 152 -14.07 -3.47 -4.28
C GLN A 152 -12.62 -3.93 -4.04
N ASP A 153 -11.81 -3.96 -5.10
CA ASP A 153 -10.40 -4.34 -5.03
C ASP A 153 -9.57 -3.30 -4.25
N TYR A 154 -9.91 -2.02 -4.36
CA TYR A 154 -9.31 -0.93 -3.62
C TYR A 154 -9.51 -1.08 -2.10
N VAL A 155 -10.76 -1.25 -1.66
CA VAL A 155 -11.09 -1.43 -0.24
C VAL A 155 -10.39 -2.67 0.34
N TYR A 156 -10.40 -3.77 -0.40
CA TYR A 156 -9.75 -5.01 0.05
C TYR A 156 -8.23 -4.87 0.15
N ARG A 157 -7.58 -4.15 -0.77
CA ARG A 157 -6.13 -3.93 -0.72
C ARG A 157 -5.70 -3.11 0.51
N ILE A 158 -6.55 -2.19 0.97
CA ILE A 158 -6.29 -1.34 2.13
C ILE A 158 -6.67 -2.07 3.43
N THR A 159 -7.72 -2.88 3.43
CA THR A 159 -8.33 -3.37 4.67
C THR A 159 -8.26 -4.88 4.87
N GLY A 160 -7.98 -5.65 3.83
CA GLY A 160 -8.11 -7.11 3.84
C GLY A 160 -9.56 -7.61 3.89
N ARG A 161 -10.54 -6.72 3.81
CA ARG A 161 -11.99 -7.00 3.88
C ARG A 161 -12.72 -6.36 2.71
N THR A 162 -13.85 -6.93 2.31
CA THR A 162 -14.65 -6.36 1.21
C THR A 162 -15.51 -5.20 1.70
N ALA A 163 -15.94 -4.31 0.78
CA ALA A 163 -16.87 -3.25 1.13
C ALA A 163 -18.21 -3.79 1.68
N GLN A 164 -18.60 -5.00 1.26
CA GLN A 164 -19.76 -5.70 1.79
C GLN A 164 -19.59 -6.08 3.26
N ASP A 165 -18.43 -6.62 3.64
CA ASP A 165 -18.15 -6.97 5.04
C ASP A 165 -18.23 -5.71 5.92
N TRP A 166 -17.69 -4.57 5.45
CA TRP A 166 -17.77 -3.28 6.15
C TRP A 166 -19.19 -2.71 6.21
N ALA A 167 -20.01 -2.90 5.16
CA ALA A 167 -21.42 -2.49 5.18
C ALA A 167 -22.27 -3.36 6.11
N GLU A 168 -21.93 -4.63 6.27
CA GLU A 168 -22.56 -5.53 7.23
C GLU A 168 -22.24 -5.12 8.67
N ASP A 169 -21.01 -4.74 8.98
CA ASP A 169 -20.66 -4.22 10.29
C ASP A 169 -21.49 -2.98 10.66
N THR A 170 -21.63 -2.02 9.74
CA THR A 170 -22.46 -0.83 9.97
C THR A 170 -23.94 -1.18 10.22
N ARG A 171 -24.47 -2.21 9.54
CA ARG A 171 -25.85 -2.67 9.77
C ARG A 171 -26.03 -3.42 11.09
N ARG A 172 -24.98 -4.08 11.58
CA ARG A 172 -25.00 -4.85 12.84
C ARG A 172 -24.69 -3.98 14.06
N ALA A 173 -23.93 -2.90 13.88
CA ALA A 173 -23.71 -1.92 14.92
C ALA A 173 -25.04 -1.21 15.24
N ALA A 174 -25.56 -1.41 16.45
CA ALA A 174 -26.62 -0.57 17.01
C ALA A 174 -26.19 0.90 17.01
N PRO A 175 -27.10 1.89 17.11
CA PRO A 175 -26.75 3.31 17.02
C PRO A 175 -26.06 3.79 18.30
N ALA A 176 -24.85 3.32 18.57
CA ALA A 176 -23.93 3.86 19.54
C ALA A 176 -22.52 3.45 19.14
N GLU A 177 -21.70 4.49 18.93
CA GLU A 177 -20.24 4.45 18.77
C GLU A 177 -19.72 3.95 17.42
N ALA A 178 -19.47 4.92 16.52
CA ALA A 178 -18.48 4.79 15.47
C ALA A 178 -17.09 4.64 16.09
N THR A 179 -16.77 3.47 16.64
CA THR A 179 -15.45 3.18 17.17
C THR A 179 -14.51 2.96 16.00
N VAL A 180 -13.55 3.86 15.82
CA VAL A 180 -12.30 3.55 15.11
C VAL A 180 -11.66 2.42 15.93
N ALA A 181 -11.88 1.16 15.53
CA ALA A 181 -11.35 0.02 16.25
C ALA A 181 -9.81 0.06 16.21
N HIS A 182 -9.22 0.56 17.32
CA HIS A 182 -7.80 0.78 17.51
C HIS A 182 -7.04 -0.48 17.95
N ASP A 183 -7.47 -1.67 17.53
CA ASP A 183 -6.92 -2.94 18.03
C ASP A 183 -5.77 -3.50 17.17
N GLN A 184 -5.23 -2.69 16.25
CA GLN A 184 -4.00 -3.03 15.51
C GLN A 184 -2.83 -2.29 16.17
N PRO A 185 -1.69 -2.95 16.47
CA PRO A 185 -0.50 -2.25 16.93
C PRO A 185 -0.19 -1.10 15.97
N GLN A 186 0.00 0.11 16.50
CA GLN A 186 0.19 1.31 15.68
C GLN A 186 1.50 1.20 14.88
N GLN A 187 1.41 0.63 13.68
CA GLN A 187 2.54 0.57 12.75
C GLN A 187 2.81 1.98 12.22
N THR A 188 4.09 2.36 12.22
CA THR A 188 4.57 3.59 11.59
C THR A 188 4.41 3.53 10.07
N CYS A 189 4.41 4.68 9.41
CA CYS A 189 4.32 4.73 7.95
C CYS A 189 5.47 3.94 7.30
N LEU A 190 6.71 4.08 7.80
CA LEU A 190 7.88 3.38 7.24
C LEU A 190 7.76 1.86 7.35
N GLN A 191 7.25 1.33 8.47
CA GLN A 191 7.02 -0.11 8.63
C GLN A 191 6.00 -0.64 7.63
N VAL A 192 4.91 0.10 7.43
CA VAL A 192 3.83 -0.28 6.50
C VAL A 192 4.34 -0.20 5.06
N THR A 193 5.06 0.87 4.70
CA THR A 193 5.68 1.01 3.38
C THR A 193 6.68 -0.10 3.08
N ALA A 194 7.48 -0.51 4.07
CA ALA A 194 8.42 -1.62 3.92
C ALA A 194 7.70 -2.95 3.61
N GLN A 195 6.53 -3.19 4.22
CA GLN A 195 5.69 -4.36 3.91
C GLN A 195 5.09 -4.28 2.51
N LEU A 196 4.60 -3.11 2.12
CA LEU A 196 3.96 -2.88 0.81
C LEU A 196 4.93 -3.02 -0.37
N ARG A 197 6.23 -2.74 -0.16
CA ARG A 197 7.28 -2.86 -1.19
C ARG A 197 7.72 -4.30 -1.47
N ARG A 198 7.39 -5.25 -0.59
CA ARG A 198 7.72 -6.67 -0.82
C ARG A 198 6.97 -7.19 -2.05
N PRO A 199 7.56 -8.06 -2.89
CA PRO A 199 6.86 -8.69 -4.00
C PRO A 199 5.54 -9.31 -3.53
N GLY A 200 4.42 -8.90 -4.14
CA GLY A 200 3.04 -9.28 -3.79
C GLY A 200 2.33 -8.37 -2.75
N GLY A 201 3.02 -7.41 -2.14
CA GLY A 201 2.49 -6.47 -1.14
C GLY A 201 2.05 -7.12 0.18
N ILE A 202 1.14 -6.48 0.91
CA ILE A 202 0.59 -7.02 2.18
C ILE A 202 -0.15 -8.35 1.96
N LEU A 203 -0.73 -8.53 0.77
CA LEU A 203 -1.43 -9.76 0.38
C LEU A 203 -0.47 -10.82 -0.23
N ALA A 204 0.82 -10.52 -0.40
CA ALA A 204 1.83 -11.46 -0.94
C ALA A 204 1.89 -12.75 -0.13
N ALA A 205 1.85 -12.60 1.20
CA ALA A 205 1.94 -13.69 2.14
C ALA A 205 0.72 -14.64 2.06
N ALA A 206 -0.27 -14.33 1.23
CA ALA A 206 -1.44 -15.15 0.99
C ALA A 206 -1.38 -15.98 -0.31
N GLU A 207 -0.42 -15.78 -1.23
CA GLU A 207 -0.33 -16.60 -2.44
C GLU A 207 0.61 -17.80 -2.23
N GLY A 208 0.08 -19.02 -2.38
CA GLY A 208 0.81 -20.27 -2.23
C GLY A 208 1.56 -20.69 -3.50
N PRO A 209 2.50 -21.64 -3.41
CA PRO A 209 3.28 -22.09 -4.55
C PRO A 209 2.40 -22.68 -5.66
N PHE A 210 2.84 -22.52 -6.91
CA PHE A 210 2.15 -23.13 -8.03
C PHE A 210 2.19 -24.66 -7.95
N ALA A 211 1.07 -25.30 -8.31
CA ALA A 211 0.93 -26.74 -8.41
C ALA A 211 0.14 -27.10 -9.68
N PRO A 212 0.47 -28.20 -10.37
CA PRO A 212 -0.10 -28.55 -11.68
C PRO A 212 -1.60 -28.86 -11.63
N TRP A 213 -2.13 -29.27 -10.46
CA TRP A 213 -3.55 -29.44 -10.19
C TRP A 213 -3.98 -28.51 -9.07
N GLY A 214 -5.27 -28.22 -8.99
CA GLY A 214 -5.81 -27.46 -7.89
C GLY A 214 -7.29 -27.69 -7.65
N VAL A 215 -7.68 -27.57 -6.39
CA VAL A 215 -9.07 -27.60 -5.94
C VAL A 215 -9.57 -26.16 -5.90
N GLN A 216 -10.43 -25.79 -6.85
CA GLN A 216 -11.02 -24.46 -6.93
C GLN A 216 -12.15 -24.31 -5.92
N LEU A 217 -12.04 -23.29 -5.07
CA LEU A 217 -13.00 -23.00 -4.00
C LEU A 217 -13.68 -21.64 -4.15
N ALA A 218 -13.09 -20.73 -4.92
CA ALA A 218 -13.70 -19.45 -5.23
C ALA A 218 -13.32 -18.99 -6.65
N GLY A 219 -14.17 -18.17 -7.24
CA GLY A 219 -13.86 -17.45 -8.46
C GLY A 219 -14.77 -16.24 -8.64
N HIS A 220 -14.21 -15.13 -9.09
CA HIS A 220 -14.94 -13.88 -9.29
C HIS A 220 -14.21 -12.95 -10.27
N PHE A 221 -14.92 -11.96 -10.84
CA PHE A 221 -14.32 -10.93 -11.70
C PHE A 221 -13.57 -9.84 -10.91
N SER A 222 -13.71 -9.81 -9.59
CA SER A 222 -12.92 -8.96 -8.67
C SER A 222 -11.99 -9.86 -7.88
N LYS A 223 -10.70 -9.50 -7.83
CA LYS A 223 -9.69 -10.29 -7.09
C LYS A 223 -10.04 -10.30 -5.60
N ALA A 224 -10.51 -9.19 -5.06
CA ALA A 224 -10.94 -9.05 -3.68
C ALA A 224 -12.08 -9.98 -3.30
N ILE A 225 -13.17 -10.00 -4.08
CA ILE A 225 -14.32 -10.86 -3.78
C ILE A 225 -13.93 -12.34 -3.89
N ALA A 226 -13.08 -12.69 -4.85
CA ALA A 226 -12.56 -14.05 -4.98
C ALA A 226 -11.75 -14.47 -3.74
N LEU A 227 -10.86 -13.59 -3.26
CA LEU A 227 -10.05 -13.84 -2.07
C LEU A 227 -10.86 -13.87 -0.77
N ALA A 228 -11.80 -12.95 -0.59
CA ALA A 228 -12.68 -12.94 0.58
C ALA A 228 -13.58 -14.18 0.62
N SER A 229 -14.08 -14.62 -0.53
CA SER A 229 -14.84 -15.88 -0.64
C SER A 229 -14.00 -17.09 -0.28
N TYR A 230 -12.73 -17.12 -0.71
CA TYR A 230 -11.79 -18.15 -0.26
C TYR A 230 -11.51 -18.07 1.24
N GLY A 231 -11.32 -16.87 1.79
CA GLY A 231 -11.11 -16.66 3.23
C GLY A 231 -12.26 -17.22 4.07
N ARG A 232 -13.52 -16.95 3.66
CA ARG A 232 -14.71 -17.54 4.28
C ARG A 232 -14.76 -19.06 4.17
N ALA A 233 -14.45 -19.60 2.98
CA ALA A 233 -14.39 -21.04 2.77
C ALA A 233 -13.32 -21.69 3.66
N ARG A 234 -12.12 -21.08 3.76
CA ARG A 234 -11.03 -21.54 4.62
C ARG A 234 -11.38 -21.50 6.10
N ALA A 235 -12.05 -20.44 6.56
CA ALA A 235 -12.51 -20.34 7.95
C ALA A 235 -13.53 -21.43 8.29
N ARG A 236 -14.51 -21.68 7.41
CA ARG A 236 -15.50 -22.75 7.58
C ARG A 236 -14.88 -24.15 7.53
N LEU A 237 -13.89 -24.34 6.67
CA LEU A 237 -13.20 -25.62 6.43
C LEU A 237 -11.84 -25.68 7.15
N SER A 238 -11.68 -25.00 8.28
CA SER A 238 -10.40 -24.83 8.96
C SER A 238 -9.75 -26.18 9.33
N GLY A 239 -10.54 -27.18 9.72
CA GLY A 239 -10.07 -28.54 9.98
C GLY A 239 -9.55 -29.31 8.76
N ILE A 240 -9.85 -28.86 7.53
CA ILE A 240 -9.42 -29.49 6.28
C ILE A 240 -8.31 -28.67 5.60
N LEU A 241 -8.47 -27.35 5.59
CA LEU A 241 -7.61 -26.44 4.83
C LEU A 241 -6.53 -25.79 5.69
N GLY A 242 -6.70 -25.73 7.01
CA GLY A 242 -5.79 -25.04 7.92
C GLY A 242 -5.43 -23.63 7.43
N ASN A 243 -4.14 -23.32 7.44
CA ASN A 243 -3.58 -22.06 6.97
C ASN A 243 -3.05 -22.12 5.52
N VAL A 244 -3.53 -23.06 4.70
CA VAL A 244 -3.03 -23.23 3.33
C VAL A 244 -3.17 -21.94 2.53
N GLN A 245 -2.07 -21.51 1.92
CA GLN A 245 -2.04 -20.37 1.02
C GLN A 245 -2.58 -20.78 -0.34
N PRO A 246 -3.55 -20.04 -0.92
CA PRO A 246 -4.11 -20.38 -2.22
C PRO A 246 -3.21 -19.98 -3.39
N MET A 247 -3.33 -20.70 -4.50
CA MET A 247 -2.94 -20.21 -5.82
C MET A 247 -4.04 -19.27 -6.35
N ILE A 248 -3.65 -18.11 -6.88
CA ILE A 248 -4.56 -17.17 -7.54
C ILE A 248 -4.29 -17.14 -9.04
N LEU A 249 -5.24 -17.60 -9.82
CA LEU A 249 -5.14 -17.72 -11.27
C LEU A 249 -6.06 -16.69 -11.93
N GLY A 250 -5.50 -15.60 -12.44
CA GLY A 250 -6.21 -14.62 -13.26
C GLY A 250 -6.15 -14.99 -14.74
N SER A 251 -7.28 -15.05 -15.43
CA SER A 251 -7.33 -15.20 -16.88
C SER A 251 -8.38 -14.30 -17.51
N ARG A 252 -8.11 -13.75 -18.69
CA ARG A 252 -9.14 -13.11 -19.51
C ARG A 252 -9.89 -14.19 -20.28
N LEU A 253 -11.18 -14.31 -20.00
CA LEU A 253 -12.05 -15.24 -20.73
C LEU A 253 -12.60 -14.51 -21.96
N ARG A 254 -11.99 -14.74 -23.13
CA ARG A 254 -12.33 -14.01 -24.38
C ARG A 254 -13.82 -14.07 -24.74
N SER A 255 -14.52 -15.15 -24.36
CA SER A 255 -15.97 -15.33 -24.55
C SER A 255 -16.85 -14.58 -23.54
N ARG A 256 -16.26 -13.98 -22.49
CA ARG A 256 -16.97 -13.27 -21.40
C ARG A 256 -16.45 -11.85 -21.20
N GLY A 257 -15.88 -11.25 -22.24
CA GLY A 257 -15.40 -9.87 -22.25
C GLY A 257 -13.91 -9.71 -21.91
N THR A 258 -13.51 -8.46 -21.67
CA THR A 258 -12.10 -8.06 -21.46
C THR A 258 -11.66 -8.13 -20.00
N SER A 259 -12.63 -8.25 -19.08
CA SER A 259 -12.36 -8.28 -17.65
C SER A 259 -11.67 -9.58 -17.23
N PRO A 260 -10.62 -9.52 -16.38
CA PRO A 260 -10.01 -10.72 -15.84
C PRO A 260 -10.99 -11.46 -14.93
N TYR A 261 -10.98 -12.78 -14.99
CA TYR A 261 -11.66 -13.67 -14.05
C TYR A 261 -10.62 -14.33 -13.15
N TYR A 262 -10.73 -14.11 -11.85
CA TYR A 262 -9.83 -14.64 -10.84
C TYR A 262 -10.38 -15.95 -10.29
N ARG A 263 -9.56 -16.98 -10.26
CA ARG A 263 -9.85 -18.29 -9.65
C ARG A 263 -8.90 -18.53 -8.50
N VAL A 264 -9.43 -18.93 -7.36
CA VAL A 264 -8.65 -19.21 -6.15
C VAL A 264 -8.69 -20.71 -5.88
N ARG A 265 -7.51 -21.33 -5.84
CA ARG A 265 -7.35 -22.78 -5.74
C ARG A 265 -6.41 -23.17 -4.62
N VAL A 266 -6.65 -24.32 -4.01
CA VAL A 266 -5.64 -25.00 -3.17
C VAL A 266 -4.82 -25.90 -4.09
N GLY A 267 -3.49 -25.73 -4.09
CA GLY A 267 -2.59 -26.48 -4.95
C GLY A 267 -2.47 -27.96 -4.59
N ALA A 268 -2.34 -28.82 -5.61
CA ALA A 268 -2.10 -30.25 -5.44
C ALA A 268 -1.11 -30.76 -6.51
N PRO A 269 -0.18 -31.67 -6.14
CA PRO A 269 0.82 -32.18 -7.08
C PRO A 269 0.23 -33.11 -8.15
N THR A 270 -0.88 -33.78 -7.84
CA THR A 270 -1.53 -34.75 -8.74
C THR A 270 -3.05 -34.58 -8.73
N ARG A 271 -3.71 -35.10 -9.78
CA ARG A 271 -5.18 -35.15 -9.84
C ARG A 271 -5.76 -35.92 -8.65
N LEU A 272 -5.20 -37.10 -8.36
CA LEU A 272 -5.65 -37.95 -7.24
C LEU A 272 -5.56 -37.22 -5.89
N ALA A 273 -4.48 -36.46 -5.65
CA ALA A 273 -4.36 -35.65 -4.44
C ALA A 273 -5.42 -34.54 -4.38
N ALA A 274 -5.72 -33.90 -5.52
CA ALA A 274 -6.77 -32.89 -5.62
C ALA A 274 -8.18 -33.47 -5.40
N ASP A 275 -8.47 -34.63 -5.99
CA ASP A 275 -9.75 -35.33 -5.84
C ASP A 275 -9.97 -35.71 -4.37
N ARG A 276 -8.99 -36.34 -3.71
CA ARG A 276 -9.07 -36.66 -2.27
C ARG A 276 -9.33 -35.43 -1.40
N LEU A 277 -8.69 -34.30 -1.71
CA LEU A 277 -8.94 -33.05 -0.99
C LEU A 277 -10.37 -32.55 -1.24
N CYS A 278 -10.83 -32.55 -2.48
CA CYS A 278 -12.17 -32.12 -2.84
C CYS A 278 -13.25 -33.02 -2.21
N ASP A 279 -13.02 -34.33 -2.12
CA ASP A 279 -13.93 -35.27 -1.47
C ASP A 279 -14.08 -34.98 0.03
N ARG A 280 -12.98 -34.69 0.73
CA ARG A 280 -13.04 -34.23 2.14
C ARG A 280 -13.83 -32.93 2.28
N ILE A 281 -13.66 -31.99 1.34
CA ILE A 281 -14.40 -30.72 1.35
C ILE A 281 -15.90 -30.95 1.14
N ARG A 282 -16.28 -31.82 0.20
CA ARG A 282 -17.69 -32.19 -0.04
C ARG A 282 -18.30 -32.91 1.15
N ALA A 283 -17.55 -33.82 1.78
CA ALA A 283 -17.99 -34.51 3.00
C ALA A 283 -18.26 -33.54 4.16
N ALA A 284 -17.55 -32.41 4.22
CA ALA A 284 -17.81 -31.32 5.16
C ALA A 284 -18.87 -30.30 4.68
N GLY A 285 -19.62 -30.63 3.62
CA GLY A 285 -20.67 -29.78 3.06
C GLY A 285 -20.15 -28.57 2.28
N GLY A 286 -18.90 -28.59 1.83
CA GLY A 286 -18.30 -27.57 0.97
C GLY A 286 -18.45 -27.87 -0.51
N ALA A 287 -18.31 -26.85 -1.35
CA ALA A 287 -18.28 -26.98 -2.81
C ALA A 287 -16.85 -26.86 -3.34
N CYS A 288 -16.50 -27.71 -4.31
CA CYS A 288 -15.18 -27.69 -4.94
C CYS A 288 -15.19 -28.31 -6.34
N ILE A 289 -14.25 -27.85 -7.17
CA ILE A 289 -14.00 -28.38 -8.51
C ILE A 289 -12.51 -28.63 -8.68
N VAL A 290 -12.14 -29.83 -9.13
CA VAL A 290 -10.75 -30.21 -9.42
C VAL A 290 -10.42 -29.86 -10.87
N LEU A 291 -9.37 -29.06 -11.07
CA LEU A 291 -8.96 -28.59 -12.38
C LEU A 291 -7.44 -28.60 -12.52
N ARG A 292 -6.95 -28.78 -13.74
CA ARG A 292 -5.54 -28.55 -14.07
C ARG A 292 -5.24 -27.05 -13.95
N SER A 293 -4.13 -26.70 -13.32
CA SER A 293 -3.69 -25.31 -13.11
C SER A 293 -2.95 -24.75 -14.32
N GLY A 294 -2.25 -25.60 -15.06
CA GLY A 294 -1.59 -25.26 -16.32
C GLY A 294 -2.41 -25.68 -17.53
N GLY A 295 -2.83 -24.72 -18.35
CA GLY A 295 -3.55 -24.94 -19.60
C GLY A 295 -4.20 -23.64 -20.08
N ARG A 296 -4.01 -23.30 -21.37
CA ARG A 296 -4.74 -22.21 -22.00
C ARG A 296 -6.22 -22.59 -22.03
N SER A 297 -7.07 -21.83 -21.34
CA SER A 297 -8.50 -21.72 -21.63
C SER A 297 -8.71 -20.80 -22.82
#